data_AF-A0A4Q9KNU0-F1
#
_entry.id   AF-A0A4Q9KNU0-F1
#
_cell.length_a   1.000
_cell.length_b   1.000
_cell.length_c   1.000
_cell.angle_alpha   90.00
_cell.angle_beta   90.00
_cell.angle_gamma   90.00
#
_symmetry.space_group_name_H-M   'P 1'
#
loop_
_entity.id
_entity.type
_entity.pdbx_description
1 polymer ?
#
loop_
_entity_poly.entity_id
_entity_poly.type
_entity_poly.pdbx_seq_one_letter_code
_entity_poly.pdbx_strand_id
1 'polypeptide(L)'
;MTAITIRKLPEGTKQKLRLRAAANGRSMEAEARDILVSALDAPARVDLSWVQLLIEAGLEHGDEGLKLPSRASGRPVDLFQ
;
A
#
# COMPACT_ATOMS: atom_id res chain seq x y z
N MET A 1 -18.48 -22.22 4.01
CA MET A 1 -18.94 -20.89 4.46
C MET A 1 -18.00 -20.43 5.57
N THR A 2 -17.36 -19.27 5.40
CA THR A 2 -16.41 -18.74 6.38
C THR A 2 -17.01 -17.47 6.97
N ALA A 3 -17.05 -17.36 8.29
CA ALA A 3 -17.64 -16.24 9.00
C ALA A 3 -16.59 -15.52 9.84
N ILE A 4 -16.64 -14.19 9.84
CA ILE A 4 -15.80 -13.33 10.68
C ILE A 4 -16.71 -12.57 11.64
N THR A 5 -16.38 -12.58 12.93
CA THR A 5 -17.08 -11.80 13.95
C THR A 5 -16.20 -10.64 14.41
N ILE A 6 -16.66 -9.41 14.19
CA ILE A 6 -15.97 -8.19 14.64
C ILE A 6 -16.58 -7.77 15.98
N ARG A 7 -15.82 -7.92 17.07
CA ARG A 7 -16.26 -7.52 18.42
C ARG A 7 -15.93 -6.05 18.69
N LYS A 8 -16.75 -5.39 19.53
CA LYS A 8 -16.55 -3.99 19.95
C LYS A 8 -16.43 -3.00 18.76
N LEU A 9 -17.15 -3.26 17.67
CA LEU A 9 -17.22 -2.33 16.54
C LEU A 9 -17.88 -1.02 17.01
N PRO A 10 -17.27 0.16 16.80
CA PRO A 10 -17.89 1.42 17.19
C PRO A 10 -19.27 1.57 16.53
N GLU A 11 -20.28 1.99 17.30
CA GLU A 11 -21.66 2.11 16.80
C GLU A 11 -21.75 3.07 15.60
N GLY A 12 -20.97 4.15 15.60
CA GLY A 12 -20.88 5.06 14.46
C GLY A 12 -20.37 4.38 13.19
N THR A 13 -19.47 3.39 13.30
CA THR A 13 -18.96 2.62 12.15
C THR A 13 -20.02 1.65 11.64
N LYS A 14 -20.71 0.95 12.54
CA LYS A 14 -21.84 0.07 12.18
C LYS A 14 -22.94 0.85 11.47
N GLN A 15 -23.22 2.06 11.95
CA GLN A 15 -24.19 2.97 11.32
C GLN A 15 -23.80 3.35 9.90
N LYS A 16 -22.55 3.79 9.70
CA LYS A 16 -22.04 4.15 8.37
C LYS A 16 -22.09 2.97 7.42
N LEU A 17 -21.71 1.78 7.88
CA LEU A 17 -21.78 0.54 7.08
C LEU A 17 -23.21 0.24 6.64
N ARG A 18 -24.19 0.40 7.55
CA ARG A 18 -25.62 0.22 7.24
C ARG A 18 -26.11 1.18 6.17
N LEU A 19 -25.78 2.47 6.30
CA LEU A 19 -26.18 3.49 5.34
C LEU A 19 -25.56 3.24 3.97
N ARG A 20 -24.28 2.87 3.92
CA ARG A 20 -23.56 2.54 2.69
C ARG A 20 -24.15 1.30 2.00
N ALA A 21 -24.46 0.26 2.77
CA ALA A 21 -25.12 -0.95 2.25
C ALA A 21 -26.49 -0.63 1.62
N ALA A 22 -27.30 0.20 2.30
CA ALA A 22 -28.59 0.65 1.78
C ALA A 22 -28.45 1.48 0.50
N ALA A 23 -27.47 2.39 0.44
CA ALA A 23 -27.19 3.17 -0.75
C ALA A 23 -26.78 2.30 -1.96
N ASN A 24 -26.09 1.19 -1.71
CA ASN A 24 -25.67 0.22 -2.72
C ASN A 24 -26.72 -0.89 -2.98
N GLY A 25 -27.90 -0.83 -2.35
CA GLY A 25 -28.97 -1.81 -2.57
C GLY A 25 -28.64 -3.25 -2.14
N ARG A 26 -27.75 -3.43 -1.15
CA ARG A 26 -27.30 -4.76 -0.70
C ARG A 26 -27.34 -4.91 0.82
N SER A 27 -27.20 -6.14 1.30
CA SER A 27 -27.13 -6.42 2.74
C SER A 27 -25.86 -5.83 3.36
N MET A 28 -25.90 -5.58 4.67
CA MET A 28 -24.73 -5.10 5.42
C MET A 28 -23.55 -6.07 5.35
N GLU A 29 -23.82 -7.38 5.35
CA GLU A 29 -22.80 -8.42 5.19
C GLU A 29 -22.16 -8.36 3.80
N ALA A 30 -22.97 -8.21 2.74
CA ALA A 30 -22.47 -8.08 1.38
C ALA A 30 -21.59 -6.84 1.22
N GLU A 31 -21.99 -5.71 1.83
CA GLU A 31 -21.16 -4.49 1.88
C GLU A 31 -19.85 -4.70 2.64
N ALA A 32 -19.90 -5.34 3.81
CA ALA A 32 -18.69 -5.63 4.60
C ALA A 32 -17.72 -6.52 3.84
N ARG A 33 -18.23 -7.57 3.16
CA ARG A 33 -17.43 -8.47 2.34
C ARG A 33 -16.74 -7.73 1.21
N ASP A 34 -17.48 -6.90 0.48
CA ASP A 34 -16.94 -6.17 -0.66
C ASP A 34 -15.88 -5.15 -0.26
N ILE A 35 -16.07 -4.47 0.88
CA ILE A 35 -15.05 -3.58 1.45
C ILE A 35 -13.78 -4.38 1.78
N LEU A 36 -13.90 -5.55 2.41
CA LEU A 36 -12.75 -6.37 2.77
C LEU A 36 -12.01 -6.90 1.54
N VAL A 37 -12.73 -7.41 0.54
CA VAL A 37 -12.14 -7.89 -0.73
C VAL A 37 -11.43 -6.74 -1.43
N SER A 38 -12.12 -5.61 -1.64
CA SER A 38 -11.54 -4.44 -2.30
C SER A 38 -10.32 -3.88 -1.56
N ALA A 39 -10.32 -3.92 -0.23
CA ALA A 39 -9.19 -3.45 0.57
C ALA A 39 -7.97 -4.37 0.49
N LEU A 40 -8.19 -5.68 0.29
CA LEU A 40 -7.12 -6.67 0.17
C LEU A 40 -6.60 -6.80 -1.27
N ASP A 41 -7.47 -6.56 -2.27
CA ASP A 41 -7.09 -6.54 -3.69
C ASP A 41 -6.44 -5.22 -4.11
N ALA A 42 -6.60 -4.16 -3.31
CA ALA A 42 -5.91 -2.91 -3.55
C ALA A 42 -4.39 -3.16 -3.56
N PRO A 43 -3.67 -2.80 -4.64
CA PRO A 43 -2.22 -2.95 -4.65
C PRO A 43 -1.66 -2.18 -3.45
N ALA A 44 -0.68 -2.78 -2.77
CA ALA A 44 0.03 -2.09 -1.69
C ALA A 44 0.40 -0.70 -2.21
N ARG A 45 -0.14 0.34 -1.58
CA ARG A 45 0.22 1.72 -1.92
C ARG A 45 1.67 1.90 -1.53
N VAL A 46 2.56 1.62 -2.48
CA VAL A 46 3.93 2.09 -2.40
C VAL A 46 3.85 3.57 -2.72
N ASP A 47 4.10 4.39 -1.71
CA ASP A 47 4.28 5.81 -1.93
C ASP A 47 5.56 6.02 -2.74
N LEU A 48 5.38 6.34 -4.03
CA LEU A 48 6.46 6.62 -4.97
C LEU A 48 6.67 8.12 -5.16
N SER A 49 6.04 8.98 -4.34
CA SER A 49 6.24 10.44 -4.40
C SER A 49 7.71 10.84 -4.24
N TRP A 50 8.44 10.10 -3.41
CA TRP A 50 9.90 10.23 -3.29
C TRP A 50 10.62 10.01 -4.63
N VAL A 51 10.17 9.07 -5.46
CA VAL A 51 10.82 8.78 -6.76
C VAL A 51 10.68 9.97 -7.70
N GLN A 52 9.51 10.62 -7.71
CA GLN A 52 9.30 11.85 -8.47
C GLN A 52 10.24 12.97 -7.98
N LEU A 53 10.37 13.14 -6.65
CA LEU A 53 11.30 14.11 -6.07
C LEU A 53 12.77 13.82 -6.46
N LEU A 54 13.18 12.55 -6.50
CA LEU A 54 14.51 12.15 -6.97
C LEU A 54 14.73 12.46 -8.46
N ILE A 55 13.73 12.21 -9.31
CA ILE A 55 13.80 12.51 -10.74
C ILE A 55 13.94 14.02 -10.95
N GLU A 56 13.12 14.82 -10.29
CA GLU A 56 13.19 16.28 -10.35
C GLU A 56 14.55 16.80 -9.89
N ALA A 57 15.04 16.32 -8.73
CA ALA A 57 16.36 16.69 -8.22
C ALA A 57 17.49 16.30 -9.20
N GLY A 58 17.37 15.13 -9.83
CA GLY A 58 18.32 14.66 -10.84
C GLY A 58 18.28 15.47 -12.14
N LEU A 59 17.12 15.96 -12.57
CA LEU A 59 17.01 16.85 -13.75
C LEU A 59 17.55 18.25 -13.45
N GLU A 60 17.31 18.76 -12.24
CA GLU A 60 17.76 20.10 -11.83
C GLU A 60 19.28 20.16 -11.59
N HIS A 61 19.86 19.10 -11.02
CA HIS A 61 21.26 19.10 -10.57
C HIS A 61 22.18 18.16 -11.36
N GLY A 62 21.63 17.30 -12.24
CA GLY A 62 22.35 16.23 -12.92
C GLY A 62 23.09 16.67 -14.18
N ASP A 63 23.88 17.74 -14.12
CA ASP A 63 24.57 18.29 -15.29
C ASP A 63 26.04 17.84 -15.42
N GLU A 64 26.66 17.31 -14.37
CA GLU A 64 28.12 17.03 -14.41
C GLU A 64 28.51 15.57 -14.65
N GLY A 65 27.54 14.66 -14.88
CA GLY A 65 27.81 13.22 -15.01
C GLY A 65 28.35 12.67 -13.70
N LEU A 66 27.47 12.09 -12.89
CA LEU A 66 27.81 11.56 -11.56
C LEU A 66 29.10 10.73 -11.65
N LYS A 67 30.21 11.25 -11.09
CA LYS A 67 31.50 10.56 -11.15
C LYS A 67 31.42 9.34 -10.26
N LEU A 68 31.09 8.21 -10.88
CA LEU A 68 31.05 6.94 -10.20
C LEU A 68 32.48 6.57 -9.80
N PRO A 69 32.70 6.17 -8.54
CA PRO A 69 34.00 5.65 -8.14
C PRO A 69 34.34 4.41 -8.96
N SER A 70 35.63 4.16 -9.16
CA SER A 70 36.09 2.88 -9.72
C SER A 70 35.50 1.73 -8.92
N ARG A 71 34.95 0.72 -9.60
CA ARG A 71 34.36 -0.45 -8.95
C ARG A 71 35.41 -1.09 -8.02
N ALA A 72 35.13 -1.11 -6.72
CA ALA A 72 35.92 -1.89 -5.78
C ALA A 72 35.68 -3.38 -6.01
N SER A 73 36.65 -4.23 -5.66
CA SER A 73 36.43 -5.66 -5.53
C SER A 73 35.23 -5.89 -4.59
N GLY A 74 34.27 -6.71 -5.01
CA GLY A 74 33.07 -7.00 -4.23
C GLY A 74 33.42 -7.43 -2.81
N ARG A 75 32.58 -7.05 -1.84
CA ARG A 75 32.71 -7.55 -0.47
C ARG A 75 32.75 -9.09 -0.52
N PRO A 76 33.68 -9.75 0.18
CA PRO A 76 33.71 -11.21 0.19
C PRO A 76 32.35 -11.72 0.67
N VAL A 77 31.76 -12.62 -0.12
CA VAL A 77 30.57 -13.35 0.29
C VAL A 77 31.03 -14.33 1.36
N ASP A 78 30.42 -14.26 2.54
CA ASP A 78 30.67 -15.25 3.58
C ASP A 78 29.96 -16.54 3.17
N LEU A 79 30.70 -17.45 2.53
CA LEU A 79 30.18 -18.71 2.00
C LEU A 79 30.10 -19.81 3.06
N PHE A 80 30.37 -19.50 4.33
CA PHE A 80 30.38 -20.49 5.41
C PHE A 80 29.82 -19.91 6.72
N GLN A 81 28.49 -19.78 6.78
CA GLN A 81 27.69 -19.83 8.00
C GLN A 81 26.60 -20.90 7.82
#